data_AF-A0A3C1IL92-F1
#
_entry.id   AF-A0A3C1IL92-F1
#
_cell.length_a   1.000
_cell.length_b   1.000
_cell.length_c   1.000
_cell.angle_alpha   90.00
_cell.angle_beta   90.00
_cell.angle_gamma   90.00
#
_symmetry.space_group_name_H-M   'P 1'
#
loop_
_entity.id
_entity.type
_entity.pdbx_description
1 polymer ?
#
loop_
_entity_poly.entity_id
_entity_poly.type
_entity_poly.pdbx_seq_one_letter_code
_entity_poly.pdbx_strand_id
1 'polypeptide(L)'
;AGPSAADIEAADAMTPEDRKAMIAGMVAQLSQRLASEGGPATDWARLIDAHGVLNRPDQAAQIWLEAQQVFAGNPDALRVLLASARRAGVAQ
;
A
#
# COMPACT_ATOMS: atom_id res chain seq x y z
N ALA A 1 -5.57 -9.77 -17.93
CA ALA A 1 -6.35 -10.96 -17.58
C ALA A 1 -6.78 -10.83 -16.13
N GLY A 2 -8.07 -11.04 -15.84
CA GLY A 2 -8.58 -11.12 -14.46
C GLY A 2 -8.55 -12.57 -13.95
N PRO A 3 -8.70 -12.78 -12.63
CA PRO A 3 -8.71 -14.11 -12.03
C PRO A 3 -9.79 -15.01 -12.66
N SER A 4 -9.44 -16.29 -12.85
CA SER A 4 -10.36 -17.33 -13.31
C SER A 4 -11.44 -17.65 -12.26
N ALA A 5 -12.51 -18.34 -12.64
CA ALA A 5 -13.55 -18.73 -11.68
C ALA A 5 -13.01 -19.58 -10.52
N ALA A 6 -11.97 -20.38 -10.77
CA ALA A 6 -11.26 -21.15 -9.74
C ALA A 6 -10.46 -20.23 -8.78
N ASP A 7 -9.92 -19.11 -9.28
CA ASP A 7 -9.24 -18.11 -8.45
C ASP A 7 -10.23 -17.35 -7.56
N ILE A 8 -11.49 -17.22 -7.98
CA ILE A 8 -12.58 -16.61 -7.17
C ILE A 8 -13.05 -17.58 -6.08
N GLU A 9 -13.28 -18.86 -6.39
CA GLU A 9 -13.63 -19.88 -5.37
C GLU A 9 -12.50 -20.07 -4.35
N ALA A 10 -11.25 -20.07 -4.80
CA ALA A 10 -10.09 -20.14 -3.91
C ALA A 10 -10.00 -18.92 -2.98
N ALA A 11 -10.36 -17.72 -3.47
CA ALA A 11 -10.39 -16.50 -2.67
C ALA A 11 -11.51 -16.49 -1.61
N ASP A 12 -12.62 -17.17 -1.87
CA ASP A 12 -13.76 -17.30 -0.94
C ASP A 12 -13.48 -18.33 0.17
N ALA A 13 -12.63 -19.32 -0.12
CA ALA A 13 -12.13 -20.30 0.85
C ALA A 13 -10.93 -19.81 1.69
N MET A 14 -10.38 -18.61 1.43
CA MET A 14 -9.23 -18.10 2.17
C MET A 14 -9.59 -17.74 3.61
N THR A 15 -8.76 -18.20 4.55
CA THR A 15 -8.82 -17.67 5.92
C THR A 15 -8.39 -16.19 5.93
N PRO A 16 -8.83 -15.40 6.92
CA PRO A 16 -8.34 -14.04 7.12
C PRO A 16 -6.81 -13.94 7.19
N GLU A 17 -6.16 -14.96 7.75
CA GLU A 17 -4.72 -15.11 7.88
C GLU A 17 -4.04 -15.33 6.51
N ASP A 18 -4.58 -16.23 5.69
CA ASP A 18 -4.06 -16.48 4.32
C ASP A 18 -4.20 -15.23 3.45
N ARG A 19 -5.32 -14.51 3.58
CA ARG A 19 -5.53 -13.24 2.89
C ARG A 19 -4.50 -12.19 3.31
N LYS A 20 -4.18 -12.10 4.61
CA LYS A 20 -3.12 -11.20 5.11
C LYS A 20 -1.74 -11.59 4.59
N ALA A 21 -1.41 -12.89 4.55
CA ALA A 21 -0.14 -13.38 4.03
C ALA A 21 0.02 -13.04 2.53
N MET A 22 -1.04 -13.25 1.75
CA MET A 22 -1.08 -12.86 0.34
C MET A 22 -0.88 -11.34 0.16
N ILE A 23 -1.58 -10.51 0.93
CA ILE A 23 -1.43 -9.05 0.91
C ILE A 23 0.01 -8.66 1.29
N ALA A 24 0.58 -9.27 2.33
CA ALA A 24 1.95 -8.99 2.76
C ALA A 24 2.99 -9.26 1.65
N GLY A 25 2.81 -10.34 0.86
CA GLY A 25 3.66 -10.63 -0.29
C GLY A 25 3.57 -9.57 -1.39
N MET A 26 2.35 -9.17 -1.76
CA MET A 26 2.12 -8.10 -2.75
C MET A 26 2.70 -6.76 -2.28
N VAL A 27 2.55 -6.44 -1.00
CA VAL A 27 3.10 -5.23 -0.37
C VAL A 27 4.62 -5.22 -0.42
N ALA A 28 5.26 -6.35 -0.10
CA ALA A 28 6.72 -6.46 -0.16
C ALA A 28 7.25 -6.23 -1.57
N GLN A 29 6.63 -6.84 -2.59
CA GLN A 29 7.02 -6.63 -3.99
C GLN A 29 6.83 -5.17 -4.42
N LEU A 30 5.70 -4.55 -4.04
CA LEU A 30 5.44 -3.15 -4.36
C LEU A 30 6.48 -2.22 -3.70
N SER A 31 6.80 -2.46 -2.43
CA SER A 31 7.82 -1.69 -1.70
C SER A 31 9.18 -1.80 -2.37
N GLN A 32 9.62 -3.01 -2.74
CA GLN A 32 10.89 -3.20 -3.45
C GLN A 32 10.94 -2.47 -4.79
N ARG A 33 9.84 -2.52 -5.56
CA ARG A 33 9.76 -1.80 -6.84
C ARG A 33 9.81 -0.28 -6.63
N LEU A 34 9.05 0.27 -5.68
CA LEU A 34 9.05 1.70 -5.40
C LEU A 34 10.41 2.20 -4.89
N ALA A 35 11.10 1.40 -4.07
CA ALA A 35 12.45 1.74 -3.60
C ALA A 35 13.50 1.73 -4.72
N SER A 36 13.32 0.88 -5.75
CA SER A 36 14.31 0.69 -6.81
C SER A 36 14.05 1.58 -8.03
N GLU A 37 12.79 1.70 -8.44
CA GLU A 37 12.36 2.34 -9.69
C GLU A 37 11.57 3.62 -9.45
N GLY A 38 11.18 3.88 -8.20
CA GLY A 38 10.17 4.90 -7.90
C GLY A 38 8.80 4.49 -8.43
N GLY A 39 7.91 5.48 -8.55
CA GLY A 39 6.57 5.27 -9.08
C GLY A 39 5.67 6.48 -8.86
N PRO A 40 4.46 6.48 -9.42
CA PRO A 40 3.51 7.56 -9.23
C PRO A 40 2.98 7.58 -7.79
N ALA A 41 2.51 8.74 -7.32
CA ALA A 41 1.96 8.92 -5.97
C ALA A 41 0.81 7.95 -5.63
N THR A 42 0.08 7.48 -6.65
CA THR A 42 -0.97 6.47 -6.50
C THR A 42 -0.45 5.12 -6.04
N ASP A 43 0.76 4.72 -6.44
CA ASP A 43 1.36 3.45 -6.03
C ASP A 43 1.91 3.54 -4.60
N TRP A 44 2.49 4.69 -4.23
CA TRP A 44 2.87 5.01 -2.85
C TRP A 44 1.65 5.06 -1.91
N ALA A 45 0.54 5.67 -2.36
CA ALA A 45 -0.72 5.69 -1.62
C ALA A 45 -1.25 4.27 -1.36
N ARG A 46 -1.22 3.38 -2.37
CA ARG A 46 -1.60 1.96 -2.18
C ARG A 46 -0.70 1.26 -1.16
N LEU A 47 0.60 1.55 -1.16
CA LEU A 47 1.53 0.97 -0.19
C LEU A 47 1.17 1.40 1.25
N ILE A 48 0.89 2.69 1.46
CA ILE A 48 0.45 3.23 2.75
C ILE A 48 -0.87 2.57 3.22
N ASP A 49 -1.88 2.52 2.34
CA ASP A 49 -3.17 1.90 2.66
C ASP A 49 -3.01 0.40 3.01
N ALA A 50 -2.16 -0.32 2.29
CA ALA A 50 -1.96 -1.75 2.52
C ALA A 50 -1.28 -2.04 3.86
N HIS A 51 -0.33 -1.20 4.30
CA HIS A 51 0.21 -1.29 5.66
C HIS A 51 -0.83 -0.99 6.74
N GLY A 52 -1.79 -0.09 6.46
CA GLY A 52 -2.97 0.13 7.32
C GLY A 52 -3.83 -1.13 7.47
N VAL A 53 -4.17 -1.80 6.36
CA VAL A 53 -4.94 -3.06 6.37
C VAL A 53 -4.23 -4.18 7.12
N LEU A 54 -2.90 -4.22 7.03
CA LEU A 54 -2.07 -5.20 7.75
C LEU A 54 -1.86 -4.85 9.23
N ASN A 55 -2.45 -3.74 9.72
CA ASN A 55 -2.25 -3.21 11.07
C ASN A 55 -0.77 -2.94 11.40
N ARG A 56 -0.04 -2.35 10.45
CA ARG A 56 1.39 -2.01 10.54
C ARG A 56 1.59 -0.48 10.44
N PRO A 57 1.14 0.29 11.45
CA PRO A 57 1.17 1.75 11.39
C PRO A 57 2.60 2.31 11.30
N ASP A 58 3.59 1.68 11.95
CA ASP A 58 4.98 2.15 11.87
C ASP A 58 5.52 2.10 10.44
N GLN A 59 5.20 1.04 9.69
CA GLN A 59 5.61 0.93 8.29
C GLN A 59 4.87 1.95 7.42
N ALA A 60 3.56 2.13 7.62
CA ALA A 60 2.80 3.16 6.90
C ALA A 60 3.36 4.57 7.15
N ALA A 61 3.79 4.87 8.39
CA ALA A 61 4.38 6.14 8.76
C ALA A 61 5.74 6.37 8.08
N GLN A 62 6.60 5.34 8.01
CA GLN A 62 7.88 5.44 7.30
C GLN A 62 7.68 5.74 5.81
N ILE A 63 6.77 5.00 5.15
CA ILE A 63 6.46 5.23 3.72
C ILE A 63 5.86 6.63 3.52
N TRP A 64 5.02 7.11 4.43
CA TRP A 64 4.49 8.48 4.37
C TRP A 64 5.58 9.55 4.47
N LEU A 65 6.56 9.38 5.36
CA LEU A 65 7.69 10.30 5.50
C LEU A 65 8.56 10.31 4.23
N GLU A 66 8.86 9.14 3.68
CA GLU A 66 9.62 9.02 2.44
C GLU A 66 8.87 9.64 1.26
N ALA A 67 7.57 9.37 1.12
CA ALA A 67 6.75 9.94 0.07
C ALA A 67 6.71 11.47 0.12
N GLN A 68 6.70 12.08 1.31
CA GLN A 68 6.77 13.54 1.45
C GLN A 68 8.07 14.11 0.86
N GLN A 69 9.19 13.41 0.99
CA GLN A 69 10.47 13.82 0.41
C GLN A 69 10.48 13.64 -1.11
N VAL A 70 10.03 12.47 -1.59
CA VAL A 70 9.98 12.14 -3.02
C VAL A 70 9.06 13.09 -3.79
N PHE A 71 7.92 13.47 -3.21
CA PHE A 71 6.91 14.32 -3.85
C PHE A 71 6.89 15.77 -3.34
N ALA A 72 7.98 16.25 -2.71
CA ALA A 72 8.04 17.59 -2.12
C ALA A 72 7.69 18.73 -3.09
N GLY A 73 8.00 18.57 -4.39
CA GLY A 73 7.67 19.53 -5.45
C GLY A 73 6.30 19.35 -6.10
N ASN A 74 5.47 18.43 -5.62
CA ASN A 74 4.18 18.09 -6.21
C ASN A 74 3.05 18.09 -5.16
N PRO A 75 2.45 19.25 -4.88
CA PRO A 75 1.37 19.38 -3.90
C PRO A 75 0.14 18.50 -4.20
N ASP A 76 -0.15 18.25 -5.47
CA ASP A 76 -1.25 17.37 -5.89
C ASP A 76 -0.99 15.92 -5.48
N ALA A 77 0.23 15.43 -5.69
CA ALA A 77 0.66 14.11 -5.25
C ALA A 77 0.58 13.98 -3.72
N LEU A 78 1.06 14.98 -2.98
CA LEU A 78 1.03 14.98 -1.52
C LEU A 78 -0.40 14.92 -0.96
N ARG A 79 -1.37 15.54 -1.63
CA ARG A 79 -2.79 15.45 -1.23
C ARG A 79 -3.35 14.04 -1.37
N VAL A 80 -2.99 13.33 -2.44
CA VAL A 80 -3.39 11.93 -2.64
C VAL A 80 -2.80 11.05 -1.54
N LEU A 81 -1.52 11.24 -1.23
CA LEU A 81 -0.81 10.49 -0.21
C LEU A 81 -1.34 10.77 1.20
N LEU A 82 -1.66 12.02 1.52
CA LEU A 82 -2.25 12.40 2.80
C LEU A 82 -3.59 11.70 3.06
N ALA A 83 -4.42 11.52 2.03
CA ALA A 83 -5.67 10.80 2.17
C ALA A 83 -5.46 9.33 2.58
N SER A 84 -4.46 8.66 2.01
CA SER A 84 -4.06 7.30 2.41
C SER A 84 -3.42 7.27 3.80
N ALA A 85 -2.55 8.23 4.11
CA ALA A 85 -1.91 8.34 5.43
C ALA A 85 -2.95 8.52 6.56
N ARG A 86 -4.00 9.29 6.33
CA ARG A 86 -5.13 9.44 7.26
C ARG A 86 -5.91 8.14 7.44
N ARG A 87 -6.20 7.42 6.36
CA ARG A 87 -6.88 6.11 6.43
C ARG A 87 -6.04 5.08 7.19
N ALA A 88 -4.72 5.12 7.04
CA ALA A 88 -3.79 4.27 7.77
C ALA A 88 -3.54 4.74 9.23
N GLY A 89 -4.09 5.89 9.65
CA GLY A 89 -3.96 6.42 11.00
C GLY A 89 -2.59 7.05 11.31
N VAL A 90 -1.80 7.38 10.29
CA VAL A 90 -0.42 7.90 10.43
C VAL A 90 -0.29 9.39 10.11
N ALA A 91 -1.40 10.06 9.79
CA ALA A 91 -1.47 11.49 9.58
C ALA A 91 -2.82 12.05 10.07
N GLN A 92 -2.83 13.35 10.40
CA GLN A 92 -4.03 14.09 10.85
C GLN A 92 -4.70 14.85 9.70
#